data_AF-A0A7X8BI33-F1
#
_entry.id   AF-A0A7X8BI33-F1
#
_cell.length_a   1.000
_cell.length_b   1.000
_cell.length_c   1.000
_cell.angle_alpha   90.00
_cell.angle_beta   90.00
_cell.angle_gamma   90.00
#
_symmetry.space_group_name_H-M   'P 1'
#
loop_
_entity.id
_entity.type
_entity.pdbx_description
1 polymer ?
#
loop_
_entity_poly.entity_id
_entity_poly.type
_entity_poly.pdbx_seq_one_letter_code
_entity_poly.pdbx_strand_id
1 'polypeptide(L)' 'MLGGLTWESTIEYYRILNEPTAEWAGGLHSEKMIMVSFDFDEVDRLMAAGKWEELGARVSVEAAVRKALE' A
#
# COMPACT_ATOMS: atom_id res chain seq x y z
N MET A 1 3.88 -0.85 -1.79
CA MET A 1 2.64 -1.32 -1.14
C MET A 1 1.58 -0.26 -1.35
N LEU A 2 0.39 -0.68 -1.80
CA LEU A 2 -0.82 0.13 -1.81
C LEU A 2 -1.63 -0.32 -0.60
N GLY A 3 -1.66 0.51 0.44
CA GLY A 3 -2.27 0.22 1.74
C GLY A 3 -3.35 1.23 2.10
N GLY A 4 -3.88 1.18 3.30
CA GLY A 4 -5.02 2.03 3.70
C GLY A 4 -6.35 1.53 3.12
N LEU A 5 -6.43 0.25 2.72
CA LEU A 5 -7.62 -0.39 2.15
C LEU A 5 -8.10 -1.64 2.94
N THR A 6 -7.97 -1.71 4.27
CA THR A 6 -7.89 -0.63 5.27
C THR A 6 -6.46 -0.44 5.84
N TRP A 7 -6.28 0.51 6.76
CA TRP A 7 -4.98 0.76 7.39
C TRP A 7 -4.59 -0.32 8.41
N GLU A 8 -5.58 -0.92 9.08
CA GLU A 8 -5.37 -1.97 10.08
C GLU A 8 -4.69 -3.18 9.44
N SER A 9 -5.18 -3.64 8.29
CA SER A 9 -4.57 -4.77 7.57
C SER A 9 -3.19 -4.40 6.99
N THR A 10 -2.99 -3.15 6.61
CA THR A 10 -1.74 -2.68 6.02
C THR A 10 -0.56 -2.79 7.01
N ILE A 11 -0.79 -2.52 8.30
CA ILE A 11 0.23 -2.69 9.34
C ILE A 11 0.69 -4.15 9.42
N GLU A 12 -0.24 -5.11 9.34
CA GLU A 12 0.08 -6.53 9.36
C GLU A 12 0.93 -6.93 8.14
N TYR A 13 0.61 -6.43 6.95
CA TYR A 13 1.44 -6.66 5.76
C TYR A 13 2.84 -6.08 5.89
N TYR A 14 2.99 -4.88 6.47
CA TYR A 14 4.31 -4.30 6.72
C TYR A 14 5.14 -5.21 7.63
N ARG A 15 4.54 -5.74 8.71
CA ARG A 15 5.20 -6.66 9.64
C ARG A 15 5.57 -7.97 8.97
N ILE A 16 4.62 -8.63 8.29
CA ILE A 16 4.83 -9.90 7.60
C ILE A 16 5.99 -9.84 6.59
N LEU A 17 6.21 -8.68 5.97
CA LEU A 17 7.32 -8.48 5.04
C LEU A 17 8.65 -8.19 5.74
N ASN A 18 8.65 -7.41 6.83
CA ASN A 18 9.89 -7.01 7.49
C ASN A 18 10.41 -8.04 8.49
N GLU A 19 9.55 -8.78 9.18
CA GLU A 19 9.94 -9.78 10.19
C GLU A 19 10.85 -10.87 9.58
N PRO A 20 10.51 -11.53 8.46
CA PRO A 20 11.40 -12.50 7.82
C PRO A 20 12.70 -11.89 7.31
N THR A 21 12.67 -10.66 6.79
CA THR A 21 13.88 -9.96 6.34
C THR A 21 14.83 -9.70 7.50
N ALA A 22 14.32 -9.28 8.66
CA ALA A 22 15.12 -9.12 9.86
C ALA A 22 15.66 -10.47 10.37
N GLU A 23 14.88 -11.54 10.32
CA GLU A 23 15.31 -12.89 10.73
C GLU A 23 16.43 -13.44 9.82
N TRP A 24 16.31 -13.27 8.51
CA TRP A 24 17.22 -13.91 7.54
C TRP A 24 18.48 -13.10 7.29
N ALA A 25 18.36 -11.77 7.20
CA ALA A 25 19.50 -10.89 6.94
C ALA A 25 20.20 -10.42 8.24
N GLY A 26 19.51 -10.47 9.39
CA GLY A 26 20.04 -10.06 10.68
C GLY A 26 20.29 -8.55 10.81
N GLY A 27 20.93 -8.14 11.91
CA GLY A 27 21.32 -6.76 12.15
C GLY A 27 20.14 -5.78 12.14
N LEU A 28 20.22 -4.74 11.30
CA LEU A 28 19.20 -3.70 11.15
C LEU A 28 18.59 -3.72 9.74
N HIS A 29 18.56 -4.89 9.09
CA HIS A 29 17.96 -5.04 7.77
C HIS A 29 16.43 -4.97 7.83
N SER A 30 15.85 -4.36 6.80
CA SER A 30 14.41 -4.20 6.62
C SER A 30 14.07 -4.34 5.13
N GLU A 31 12.82 -4.63 4.82
CA GLU A 31 12.36 -4.74 3.44
C GLU A 31 12.32 -3.37 2.76
N LYS A 32 12.89 -3.26 1.54
CA LYS A 32 12.90 -1.99 0.81
C LYS A 32 11.57 -1.76 0.13
N MET A 33 10.75 -0.86 0.67
CA MET A 33 9.46 -0.52 0.09
C MET A 33 9.09 0.96 0.22
N ILE A 34 8.11 1.37 -0.59
CA ILE A 34 7.32 2.59 -0.42
C ILE A 34 5.90 2.11 -0.16
N MET A 35 5.26 2.73 0.81
CA MET A 35 3.85 2.54 1.12
C MET A 35 3.09 3.81 0.72
N VAL A 36 2.11 3.64 -0.17
CA VAL A 36 1.08 4.65 -0.43
C VAL A 36 -0.13 4.20 0.36
N SER A 37 -0.61 5.04 1.28
CA SER A 37 -1.76 4.73 2.13
C SER A 37 -2.93 5.59 1.71
N PHE A 38 -4.00 4.96 1.22
CA PHE A 38 -5.21 5.65 0.82
C PHE A 38 -6.07 6.02 2.02
N ASP A 39 -6.92 7.05 1.86
CA ASP A 39 -8.08 7.23 2.71
C ASP A 39 -9.15 6.22 2.30
N PHE A 40 -9.45 5.27 3.20
CA PHE A 40 -10.39 4.19 2.87
C PHE A 40 -11.81 4.69 2.67
N ASP A 41 -12.24 5.77 3.33
CA ASP A 41 -13.62 6.26 3.21
C ASP A 41 -13.89 6.75 1.78
N GLU A 42 -12.92 7.40 1.14
CA GLU A 42 -13.04 7.80 -0.26
C GLU A 42 -13.18 6.58 -1.20
N VAL A 43 -12.40 5.54 -0.94
CA VAL A 43 -12.40 4.32 -1.75
C VAL A 43 -13.70 3.54 -1.56
N ASP A 44 -14.15 3.37 -0.31
CA ASP A 44 -15.39 2.68 0.02
C ASP A 44 -16.60 3.34 -0.65
N ARG A 45 -16.68 4.68 -0.63
CA ARG A 45 -17.76 5.42 -1.32
C ARG A 45 -17.79 5.15 -2.82
N LEU A 46 -16.63 5.09 -3.48
CA LEU A 46 -16.55 4.80 -4.92
C LEU A 46 -16.91 3.34 -5.22
N MET A 47 -16.47 2.39 -4.39
CA MET A 47 -16.84 0.98 -4.51
C MET A 47 -18.35 0.78 -4.31
N ALA A 48 -18.92 1.35 -3.25
CA ALA A 48 -20.34 1.28 -2.95
C ALA A 48 -21.21 1.90 -4.06
N ALA A 49 -20.71 2.95 -4.73
CA ALA A 49 -21.37 3.57 -5.88
C ALA A 49 -21.13 2.84 -7.21
N GLY A 50 -20.36 1.74 -7.23
CA GLY A 50 -20.03 0.98 -8.45
C GLY A 50 -19.14 1.74 -9.44
N LYS A 51 -18.45 2.79 -8.98
CA LYS A 51 -17.63 3.68 -9.83
C LYS A 51 -16.21 3.14 -10.02
N TRP A 52 -16.11 1.94 -10.57
CA TRP A 52 -14.85 1.21 -10.70
C TRP A 52 -13.81 1.89 -11.60
N GLU A 53 -14.25 2.52 -12.69
CA GLU A 53 -13.36 3.27 -13.59
C GLU A 53 -12.74 4.50 -12.90
N GLU A 54 -13.54 5.24 -12.13
CA GLU A 54 -13.05 6.40 -11.37
C GLU A 54 -12.06 5.95 -10.27
N LEU A 55 -12.40 4.87 -9.56
CA LEU A 55 -11.52 4.30 -8.54
C LEU A 55 -10.19 3.81 -9.15
N GLY A 56 -10.25 3.09 -10.27
CA GLY A 56 -9.07 2.59 -10.97
C GLY A 56 -8.16 3.71 -11.45
N ALA A 57 -8.72 4.79 -11.98
CA ALA A 57 -7.96 5.98 -12.38
C ALA A 57 -7.27 6.64 -11.19
N ARG A 58 -7.96 6.81 -10.05
CA ARG A 58 -7.39 7.39 -8.82
C ARG A 58 -6.22 6.55 -8.27
N VAL A 59 -6.45 5.25 -8.08
CA VAL A 59 -5.42 4.33 -7.58
C VAL A 59 -4.21 4.30 -8.50
N SER A 60 -4.43 4.38 -9.82
CA SER A 60 -3.34 4.37 -10.81
C SER A 60 -2.49 5.64 -10.77
N VAL A 61 -3.08 6.82 -10.59
CA VAL A 61 -2.34 8.09 -10.46
C VAL A 61 -1.46 8.08 -9.22
N GLU A 62 -1.98 7.61 -8.08
CA GLU A 62 -1.23 7.55 -6.84
C GLU A 62 -0.13 6.48 -6.86
N ALA A 63 -0.38 5.34 -7.52
CA ALA A 63 0.65 4.33 -7.76
C ALA A 63 1.75 4.81 -8.70
N ALA A 64 1.44 5.71 -9.64
CA ALA A 64 2.39 6.26 -10.61
C ALA A 64 3.43 7.23 -10.01
N VAL A 65 3.24 7.70 -8.76
CA VAL A 65 4.24 8.50 -8.01
C VAL A 65 5.59 7.75 -7.89
N ARG A 66 5.61 6.45 -8.17
CA ARG A 66 6.76 5.56 -8.01
C ARG A 66 7.72 5.43 -9.19
N LYS A 67 7.55 6.17 -10.30
CA LYS A 67 8.54 6.15 -11.39
C LYS A 67 9.84 6.92 -11.09
N ALA A 68 10.12 7.22 -9.82
CA ALA A 68 11.25 8.04 -9.36
C ALA A 68 12.29 7.28 -8.49
N LEU A 69 12.23 5.94 -8.47
CA LEU A 69 13.26 5.11 -7.83
C LEU A 69 14.10 4.27 -8.82
N GLU A 70 13.96 4.55 -10.11
CA GLU A 70 14.92 4.17 -11.16
C GLU A 70 15.77 5.39 -11.51
#